data_AF-A0A1F4HVC9-F1
#
_entry.id   AF-A0A1F4HVC9-F1
#
_cell.length_a   1.000
_cell.length_b   1.000
_cell.length_c   1.000
_cell.angle_alpha   90.00
_cell.angle_beta   90.00
_cell.angle_gamma   90.00
#
_symmetry.space_group_name_H-M   'P 1'
#
loop_
_entity.id
_entity.type
_entity.pdbx_description
1 polymer ?
#
loop_
_entity_poly.entity_id
_entity_poly.type
_entity_poly.pdbx_seq_one_letter_code
_entity_poly.pdbx_strand_id
1 'polypeptide(L)'
;MATLRRKTAAAARELPADAPAGAAADADPHARAEALIHALRSAPTAKIQGQARALLLALRERRAFDLLLRLAEALCRIDPADPLTRRLYAQALIETGALTAAIDMLRQLLATLAAQHAEAAEASGLLGRACKQIFFESGASGSAGARWALAAAIEAYAGPYRAQPERHTWHGVNLLALVSRARIEGWPDIAPEVEPLTLAVQLSARLRTLPPKARDVWYLPTLAEATLGLSLATGDLQPVEDLLAEYIGSPDVQAFQVASTLRQFTEVWGLEALTPRTRGIGLKGAAAVARARRLTDVLRARLLQLPGGALTIPAATAAALPPRITGDAAGPDATGMAAARARLKRADPAERGQLEAILGAEGPQTLAWWRAGIEAARSVAVVRQRLGKRLGTGFLVRAGDLGLTPADESLLLTNFHVVNADGVAPGIRPDDAEVVFEAADASQAYGVASLVWSSPIDRHDASLLRLKRVPEGIAPLVISTTLPPRPAAGAKKRPRVYIIGYPGGRELSFSFQDNELLDHEGPPAGQPQIPGVCRVHYVAPTEGGNSGSPVFDDSGWRVIALHHKGGKFGMPKLNGASGTYAANEGLALSTIADAVRSALR
;
A
#
# COMPACT_ATOMS: atom_id res chain seq x y z
N MET A 1 -19.36 45.88 -51.03
CA MET A 1 -20.49 46.24 -50.13
C MET A 1 -20.91 44.99 -49.39
N ALA A 2 -20.39 44.81 -48.17
CA ALA A 2 -21.09 45.12 -46.91
C ALA A 2 -21.92 43.90 -46.45
N THR A 3 -21.34 42.97 -45.65
CA THR A 3 -21.06 42.98 -44.19
C THR A 3 -22.13 42.27 -43.35
N LEU A 4 -21.65 41.29 -42.58
CA LEU A 4 -22.03 40.89 -41.22
C LEU A 4 -23.48 40.47 -40.91
N ARG A 5 -23.65 39.28 -40.31
CA ARG A 5 -23.51 39.08 -38.85
C ARG A 5 -23.51 37.60 -38.45
N ARG A 6 -22.49 37.24 -37.66
CA ARG A 6 -22.43 36.07 -36.79
C ARG A 6 -23.51 36.16 -35.69
N LYS A 7 -24.10 35.04 -35.31
CA LYS A 7 -24.54 34.78 -33.93
C LYS A 7 -24.05 33.40 -33.50
N THR A 8 -23.00 33.44 -32.69
CA THR A 8 -22.59 32.43 -31.72
C THR A 8 -23.65 32.30 -30.62
N ALA A 9 -24.01 31.08 -30.25
CA ALA A 9 -24.50 30.76 -28.92
C ALA A 9 -24.06 29.33 -28.57
N ALA A 10 -23.13 29.26 -27.62
CA ALA A 10 -22.75 28.04 -26.94
C ALA A 10 -23.97 27.51 -26.16
N ALA A 11 -24.36 26.27 -26.42
CA ALA A 11 -25.20 25.52 -25.52
C ALA A 11 -24.29 24.57 -24.74
N ALA A 12 -23.93 25.00 -23.52
CA ALA A 12 -23.48 24.10 -22.48
C ALA A 12 -24.58 23.04 -22.30
N ARG A 13 -24.26 21.78 -22.60
CA ARG A 13 -25.18 20.68 -22.32
C ARG A 13 -25.03 20.35 -20.84
N GLU A 14 -25.83 21.03 -20.01
CA GLU A 14 -26.08 20.62 -18.65
C GLU A 14 -26.57 19.16 -18.66
N LEU A 15 -25.88 18.31 -17.89
CA LEU A 15 -26.32 16.96 -17.59
C LEU A 15 -27.65 17.06 -16.84
N PRO A 16 -28.70 16.28 -17.21
CA PRO A 16 -29.94 16.30 -16.45
C PRO A 16 -29.67 15.75 -15.04
N ALA A 17 -29.85 16.61 -14.05
CA ALA A 17 -30.10 16.24 -12.67
C ALA A 17 -31.51 15.66 -12.61
N ASP A 18 -31.62 14.34 -12.77
CA ASP A 18 -32.63 13.46 -12.18
C ASP A 18 -32.62 12.12 -12.92
N ALA A 19 -31.86 11.18 -12.38
CA ALA A 19 -32.01 9.76 -12.66
C ALA A 19 -32.21 9.04 -11.31
N PRO A 20 -33.17 8.11 -11.19
CA PRO A 20 -33.62 7.62 -9.90
C PRO A 20 -32.49 6.91 -9.15
N ALA A 21 -32.12 7.48 -8.00
CA ALA A 21 -31.29 6.87 -6.99
C ALA A 21 -32.09 5.76 -6.30
N GLY A 22 -31.99 4.52 -6.79
CA GLY A 22 -32.63 3.39 -6.14
C GLY A 22 -32.41 2.07 -6.89
N ALA A 23 -31.79 1.11 -6.20
CA ALA A 23 -31.74 -0.33 -6.53
C ALA A 23 -30.67 -0.89 -7.51
N ALA A 24 -29.57 -0.19 -7.80
CA ALA A 24 -28.44 -0.81 -8.56
C ALA A 24 -27.03 -0.54 -7.99
N ALA A 25 -26.92 -0.01 -6.77
CA ALA A 25 -25.66 0.40 -6.15
C ALA A 25 -24.91 -0.73 -5.40
N ASP A 26 -25.54 -1.89 -5.21
CA ASP A 26 -25.00 -3.04 -4.45
C ASP A 26 -24.47 -4.19 -5.31
N ALA A 27 -24.39 -4.03 -6.64
CA ALA A 27 -23.80 -5.05 -7.50
C ALA A 27 -22.26 -4.99 -7.42
N ASP A 28 -21.63 -6.14 -7.19
CA ASP A 28 -20.18 -6.32 -7.24
C ASP A 28 -19.59 -5.66 -8.51
N PRO A 29 -18.69 -4.66 -8.39
CA PRO A 29 -18.12 -3.96 -9.54
C PRO A 29 -17.38 -4.90 -10.49
N HIS A 30 -16.86 -6.03 -10.00
CA HIS A 30 -16.25 -7.06 -10.81
C HIS A 30 -17.30 -7.75 -11.70
N ALA A 31 -18.35 -8.32 -11.09
CA ALA A 31 -19.46 -8.94 -11.84
C ALA A 31 -20.09 -7.98 -12.87
N ARG A 32 -20.26 -6.71 -12.49
CA ARG A 32 -20.79 -5.68 -13.41
C ARG A 32 -19.85 -5.39 -14.57
N ALA A 33 -18.54 -5.31 -14.33
CA ALA A 33 -17.55 -5.11 -15.38
C ALA A 33 -17.54 -6.31 -16.35
N GLU A 34 -17.53 -7.54 -15.84
CA GLU A 34 -17.58 -8.76 -16.68
C GLU A 34 -18.85 -8.82 -17.54
N ALA A 35 -20.01 -8.53 -16.95
CA ALA A 35 -21.28 -8.51 -17.68
C ALA A 35 -21.27 -7.47 -18.80
N LEU A 36 -20.72 -6.28 -18.56
CA LEU A 36 -20.58 -5.23 -19.58
C LEU A 36 -19.56 -5.61 -20.66
N ILE A 37 -18.42 -6.22 -20.30
CA ILE A 37 -17.43 -6.71 -21.28
C ILE A 37 -18.09 -7.75 -22.20
N HIS A 38 -18.85 -8.70 -21.63
CA HIS A 38 -19.57 -9.70 -22.41
C HIS A 38 -20.64 -9.05 -23.32
N ALA A 39 -21.41 -8.10 -22.78
CA ALA A 39 -22.45 -7.39 -23.54
C ALA A 39 -21.86 -6.55 -24.69
N LEU A 40 -20.72 -5.89 -24.47
CA LEU A 40 -20.00 -5.15 -25.52
C LEU A 40 -19.53 -6.07 -26.66
N ARG A 41 -19.13 -7.31 -26.35
CA ARG A 41 -18.69 -8.29 -27.37
C ARG A 41 -19.85 -8.91 -28.15
N SER A 42 -21.00 -9.10 -27.51
CA SER A 42 -22.13 -9.84 -28.09
C SER A 42 -23.13 -8.94 -28.81
N ALA A 43 -23.49 -7.79 -28.22
CA ALA A 43 -24.47 -6.86 -28.78
C ALA A 43 -24.22 -5.42 -28.29
N PRO A 44 -23.23 -4.71 -28.83
CA PRO A 44 -22.88 -3.37 -28.37
C PRO A 44 -23.96 -2.35 -28.75
N THR A 45 -24.70 -1.85 -27.74
CA THR A 45 -25.67 -0.75 -27.90
C THR A 45 -25.14 0.55 -27.29
N ALA A 46 -25.67 1.70 -27.72
CA ALA A 46 -25.31 3.01 -27.15
C ALA A 46 -25.55 3.07 -25.62
N LYS A 47 -26.60 2.39 -25.12
CA LYS A 47 -26.89 2.29 -23.68
C LYS A 47 -25.79 1.51 -22.94
N ILE A 48 -25.37 0.37 -23.49
CA ILE A 48 -24.29 -0.46 -22.90
C ILE A 48 -22.96 0.31 -22.91
N GLN A 49 -22.64 1.00 -24.01
CA GLN A 49 -21.44 1.83 -24.10
C GLN A 49 -21.44 2.95 -23.05
N GLY A 50 -22.58 3.65 -22.88
CA GLY A 50 -22.72 4.68 -21.85
C GLY A 50 -22.54 4.13 -20.43
N GLN A 51 -23.11 2.96 -20.13
CA GLN A 51 -22.94 2.30 -18.84
C GLN A 51 -21.49 1.88 -18.58
N ALA A 52 -20.80 1.36 -19.59
CA ALA A 52 -19.40 0.97 -19.52
C ALA A 52 -18.48 2.19 -19.28
N ARG A 53 -18.71 3.30 -19.97
CA ARG A 53 -17.96 4.56 -19.76
C ARG A 53 -18.13 5.12 -18.36
N ALA A 54 -19.35 5.11 -17.83
CA ALA A 54 -19.59 5.50 -16.44
C ALA A 54 -18.86 4.58 -15.44
N LEU A 55 -18.81 3.27 -15.73
CA LEU A 55 -18.10 2.31 -14.90
C LEU A 55 -16.58 2.50 -14.96
N LEU A 56 -15.98 2.92 -16.09
CA LEU A 56 -14.55 3.22 -16.16
C LEU A 56 -14.12 4.28 -15.13
N LEU A 57 -14.91 5.34 -14.98
CA LEU A 57 -14.64 6.38 -13.98
C LEU A 57 -14.75 5.82 -12.55
N ALA A 58 -15.78 5.03 -12.26
CA ALA A 58 -15.94 4.40 -10.96
C ALA A 58 -14.81 3.39 -10.63
N LEU A 59 -14.35 2.63 -11.62
CA LEU A 59 -13.22 1.71 -11.47
C LEU A 59 -11.92 2.47 -11.22
N ARG A 60 -11.72 3.63 -11.86
CA ARG A 60 -10.57 4.51 -11.63
C ARG A 60 -10.54 5.01 -10.19
N GLU A 61 -11.65 5.54 -9.69
CA GLU A 61 -11.74 6.04 -8.30
C GLU A 61 -11.48 4.93 -7.27
N ARG A 62 -11.86 3.68 -7.59
CA ARG A 62 -11.60 2.50 -6.77
C ARG A 62 -10.23 1.86 -7.00
N ARG A 63 -9.40 2.42 -7.88
CA ARG A 63 -8.07 1.89 -8.28
C ARG A 63 -8.10 0.44 -8.81
N ALA A 64 -9.23 0.01 -9.38
CA ALA A 64 -9.42 -1.32 -9.94
C ALA A 64 -8.88 -1.39 -11.39
N PHE A 65 -7.58 -1.13 -11.56
CA PHE A 65 -6.96 -0.89 -12.86
C PHE A 65 -6.96 -2.10 -13.81
N ASP A 66 -6.90 -3.33 -13.30
CA ASP A 66 -7.02 -4.54 -14.13
C ASP A 66 -8.39 -4.65 -14.81
N LEU A 67 -9.46 -4.35 -14.07
CA LEU A 67 -10.82 -4.34 -14.61
C LEU A 67 -11.04 -3.16 -15.54
N LEU A 68 -10.48 -1.99 -15.17
CA LEU A 68 -10.52 -0.80 -16.03
C LEU A 68 -9.86 -1.11 -17.36
N LEU A 69 -8.68 -1.74 -17.35
CA LEU A 69 -7.92 -2.11 -18.56
C LEU A 69 -8.76 -2.96 -19.50
N ARG A 70 -9.37 -4.03 -18.97
CA ARG A 70 -10.18 -4.98 -19.75
C ARG A 70 -11.47 -4.36 -20.30
N LEU A 71 -12.13 -3.51 -19.51
CA LEU A 71 -13.35 -2.82 -19.93
C LEU A 71 -13.05 -1.73 -20.98
N ALA A 72 -11.98 -0.97 -20.79
CA ALA A 72 -11.55 0.07 -21.72
C ALA A 72 -11.11 -0.54 -23.06
N GLU A 73 -10.35 -1.65 -23.03
CA GLU A 73 -9.99 -2.43 -24.21
C GLU A 73 -11.25 -2.89 -24.99
N ALA A 74 -12.28 -3.38 -24.30
CA ALA A 74 -13.53 -3.77 -24.95
C ALA A 74 -14.25 -2.58 -25.61
N LEU A 75 -14.26 -1.41 -24.96
CA LEU A 75 -14.84 -0.19 -25.52
C LEU A 75 -14.04 0.36 -26.71
N CYS A 76 -12.71 0.36 -26.64
CA CYS A 76 -11.83 0.83 -27.71
C CYS A 76 -12.02 0.05 -29.03
N ARG A 77 -12.45 -1.21 -28.99
CA ARG A 77 -12.76 -1.99 -30.19
C ARG A 77 -14.03 -1.53 -30.91
N ILE A 78 -14.92 -0.86 -30.20
CA ILE A 78 -16.21 -0.38 -30.72
C ILE A 78 -16.11 1.09 -31.09
N ASP A 79 -15.48 1.90 -30.22
CA ASP A 79 -15.29 3.33 -30.40
C ASP A 79 -13.80 3.71 -30.20
N PRO A 80 -12.94 3.44 -31.20
CA PRO A 80 -11.49 3.63 -31.10
C PRO A 80 -11.06 5.10 -31.10
N ALA A 81 -11.96 6.03 -31.38
CA ALA A 81 -11.68 7.46 -31.44
C ALA A 81 -11.99 8.19 -30.12
N ASP A 82 -12.64 7.51 -29.16
CA ASP A 82 -13.09 8.15 -27.93
C ASP A 82 -11.94 8.63 -27.03
N PRO A 83 -11.79 9.95 -26.81
CA PRO A 83 -10.65 10.48 -26.06
C PRO A 83 -10.61 10.05 -24.60
N LEU A 84 -11.78 10.03 -23.94
CA LEU A 84 -11.89 9.69 -22.51
C LEU A 84 -11.49 8.23 -22.26
N THR A 85 -12.04 7.30 -23.04
CA THR A 85 -11.76 5.87 -22.94
C THR A 85 -10.30 5.59 -23.22
N ARG A 86 -9.72 6.18 -24.27
CA ARG A 86 -8.29 6.02 -24.58
C ARG A 86 -7.39 6.55 -23.48
N ARG A 87 -7.71 7.72 -22.91
CA ARG A 87 -6.93 8.26 -21.78
C ARG A 87 -7.01 7.33 -20.56
N LEU A 88 -8.20 6.85 -20.20
CA LEU A 88 -8.37 5.93 -19.07
C LEU A 88 -7.69 4.59 -19.33
N TYR A 89 -7.71 4.10 -20.58
CA TYR A 89 -6.98 2.89 -20.98
C TYR A 89 -5.47 3.07 -20.78
N ALA A 90 -4.91 4.18 -21.25
CA ALA A 90 -3.51 4.52 -21.02
C ALA A 90 -3.19 4.67 -19.52
N GLN A 91 -4.09 5.25 -18.72
CA GLN A 91 -3.91 5.31 -17.27
C GLN A 91 -3.81 3.90 -16.66
N ALA A 92 -4.70 2.97 -17.04
CA ALA A 92 -4.62 1.59 -16.55
C ALA A 92 -3.34 0.88 -17.00
N LEU A 93 -2.85 1.11 -18.22
CA LEU A 93 -1.55 0.58 -18.67
C LEU A 93 -0.40 1.09 -17.79
N ILE A 94 -0.40 2.37 -17.41
CA ILE A 94 0.62 2.92 -16.50
C ILE A 94 0.58 2.19 -15.15
N GLU A 95 -0.60 2.05 -14.56
CA GLU A 95 -0.76 1.47 -13.22
C GLU A 95 -0.53 -0.05 -13.20
N THR A 96 -0.60 -0.72 -14.35
CA THR A 96 -0.30 -2.16 -14.52
C THR A 96 1.12 -2.41 -15.04
N GLY A 97 1.94 -1.36 -15.17
CA GLY A 97 3.38 -1.46 -15.50
C GLY A 97 3.72 -1.44 -17.00
N ALA A 98 2.73 -1.31 -17.89
CA ALA A 98 2.93 -1.26 -19.34
C ALA A 98 3.23 0.18 -19.83
N LEU A 99 4.29 0.80 -19.30
CA LEU A 99 4.62 2.22 -19.49
C LEU A 99 4.84 2.63 -20.95
N THR A 100 5.58 1.84 -21.73
CA THR A 100 5.89 2.16 -23.14
C THR A 100 4.64 2.15 -24.01
N ALA A 101 3.77 1.15 -23.83
CA ALA A 101 2.49 1.08 -24.53
C ALA A 101 1.56 2.26 -24.18
N ALA A 102 1.57 2.70 -22.92
CA ALA A 102 0.82 3.87 -22.50
C ALA A 102 1.34 5.15 -23.18
N ILE A 103 2.67 5.32 -23.26
CA ILE A 103 3.30 6.48 -23.92
C ILE A 103 2.89 6.58 -25.39
N ASP A 104 2.98 5.48 -26.14
CA ASP A 104 2.63 5.46 -27.56
C ASP A 104 1.15 5.81 -27.78
N MET A 105 0.27 5.27 -26.94
CA MET A 105 -1.15 5.58 -27.01
C MET A 105 -1.46 7.04 -26.68
N LEU A 106 -0.81 7.61 -25.66
CA LEU A 106 -1.02 9.00 -25.24
C LEU A 106 -0.48 9.97 -26.30
N ARG A 107 0.67 9.68 -26.91
CA ARG A 107 1.19 10.47 -28.03
C ARG A 107 0.25 10.47 -29.22
N GLN A 108 -0.25 9.28 -29.59
CA GLN A 108 -1.23 9.16 -30.68
C GLN A 108 -2.52 9.93 -30.35
N LEU A 109 -3.03 9.81 -29.12
CA LEU A 109 -4.21 10.55 -28.69
C LEU A 109 -3.99 12.06 -28.80
N LEU A 110 -2.89 12.58 -28.23
CA LEU A 110 -2.56 14.00 -28.25
C LEU A 110 -2.39 14.55 -29.67
N ALA A 111 -1.84 13.76 -30.60
CA ALA A 111 -1.70 14.17 -32.01
C ALA A 111 -3.05 14.37 -32.72
N THR A 112 -4.12 13.74 -32.22
CA THR A 112 -5.48 13.84 -32.80
C THR A 112 -6.38 14.86 -32.11
N LEU A 113 -6.05 15.26 -30.88
CA LEU A 113 -6.85 16.19 -30.10
C LEU A 113 -6.51 17.64 -30.45
N ALA A 114 -7.53 18.50 -30.48
CA ALA A 114 -7.30 19.94 -30.48
C ALA A 114 -6.62 20.36 -29.16
N ALA A 115 -5.73 21.37 -29.21
CA ALA A 115 -4.97 21.81 -28.05
C ALA A 115 -5.84 22.23 -26.84
N GLN A 116 -7.03 22.77 -27.10
CA GLN A 116 -8.01 23.20 -26.09
C GLN A 116 -8.99 22.08 -25.65
N HIS A 117 -8.82 20.86 -26.16
CA HIS A 117 -9.70 19.75 -25.81
C HIS A 117 -9.54 19.39 -24.32
N ALA A 118 -10.64 19.12 -23.62
CA ALA A 118 -10.64 18.87 -22.17
C ALA A 118 -9.69 17.72 -21.78
N GLU A 119 -9.66 16.65 -22.57
CA GLU A 119 -8.80 15.48 -22.33
C GLU A 119 -7.33 15.70 -22.68
N ALA A 120 -6.96 16.75 -23.43
CA ALA A 120 -5.58 16.96 -23.89
C ALA A 120 -4.64 17.25 -22.71
N ALA A 121 -5.04 18.12 -21.79
CA ALA A 121 -4.22 18.45 -20.62
C ALA A 121 -4.02 17.22 -19.70
N GLU A 122 -5.08 16.43 -19.49
CA GLU A 122 -5.03 15.19 -18.70
C GLU A 122 -4.15 14.12 -19.36
N ALA A 123 -4.28 13.92 -20.67
CA ALA A 123 -3.45 12.98 -21.43
C ALA A 123 -1.97 13.38 -21.43
N SER A 124 -1.68 14.68 -21.57
CA SER A 124 -0.31 15.21 -21.49
C SER A 124 0.30 15.00 -20.11
N GLY A 125 -0.49 15.17 -19.04
CA GLY A 125 -0.02 14.92 -17.69
C GLY A 125 0.24 13.44 -17.39
N LEU A 126 -0.56 12.52 -17.95
CA LEU A 126 -0.30 11.07 -17.88
C LEU A 126 0.94 10.68 -18.68
N LEU A 127 1.17 11.32 -19.84
CA LEU A 127 2.38 11.11 -20.64
C LEU A 127 3.61 11.51 -19.84
N GLY A 128 3.55 12.69 -19.20
CA GLY A 128 4.58 13.16 -18.29
C GLY A 128 4.81 12.19 -17.13
N ARG A 129 3.75 11.63 -16.55
CA ARG A 129 3.85 10.64 -15.46
C ARG A 129 4.52 9.35 -15.91
N ALA A 130 4.15 8.80 -17.06
CA ALA A 130 4.74 7.57 -17.58
C ALA A 130 6.25 7.74 -17.87
N CYS A 131 6.63 8.82 -18.54
CA CYS A 131 8.04 9.16 -18.79
C CYS A 131 8.81 9.40 -17.48
N LYS A 132 8.19 10.09 -16.51
CA LYS A 132 8.75 10.31 -15.17
C LYS A 132 9.03 8.99 -14.45
N GLN A 133 8.13 8.02 -14.56
CA GLN A 133 8.32 6.70 -13.95
C GLN A 133 9.48 5.92 -14.60
N ILE A 134 9.59 5.92 -15.94
CA ILE A 134 10.73 5.32 -16.65
C ILE A 134 12.05 5.95 -16.18
N PHE A 135 12.09 7.27 -16.00
CA PHE A 135 13.27 7.96 -15.50
C PHE A 135 13.70 7.43 -14.12
N PHE A 136 12.77 7.21 -13.19
CA PHE A 136 13.09 6.68 -11.86
C PHE A 136 13.47 5.20 -11.87
N GLU A 137 12.82 4.39 -12.71
CA GLU A 137 13.10 2.96 -12.84
C GLU A 137 14.45 2.69 -13.54
N SER A 138 14.94 3.61 -14.35
CA SER A 138 16.18 3.44 -15.13
C SER A 138 17.45 3.31 -14.29
N GLY A 139 17.42 3.64 -13.00
CA GLY A 139 18.61 3.63 -12.13
C GLY A 139 19.73 4.55 -12.62
N ALA A 140 20.87 4.54 -11.91
CA ALA A 140 22.10 5.32 -12.10
C ALA A 140 22.08 6.44 -13.19
N SER A 141 22.15 7.69 -12.71
CA SER A 141 22.34 8.92 -13.49
C SER A 141 23.31 8.77 -14.67
N GLY A 142 22.80 8.73 -15.91
CA GLY A 142 23.66 8.79 -17.10
C GLY A 142 23.21 8.00 -18.32
N SER A 143 22.22 7.11 -18.21
CA SER A 143 21.74 6.38 -19.39
C SER A 143 21.02 7.30 -20.38
N ALA A 144 21.20 7.06 -21.69
CA ALA A 144 20.50 7.80 -22.74
C ALA A 144 18.97 7.69 -22.60
N GLY A 145 18.48 6.55 -22.09
CA GLY A 145 17.07 6.31 -21.79
C GLY A 145 16.55 7.19 -20.66
N ALA A 146 17.26 7.27 -19.53
CA ALA A 146 16.88 8.15 -18.42
C ALA A 146 16.85 9.62 -18.85
N ARG A 147 17.85 10.04 -19.64
CA ARG A 147 17.93 11.40 -20.16
C ARG A 147 16.77 11.73 -21.11
N TRP A 148 16.44 10.83 -22.03
CA TRP A 148 15.27 10.96 -22.91
C TRP A 148 13.97 11.01 -22.09
N ALA A 149 13.81 10.13 -21.11
CA ALA A 149 12.59 10.02 -20.30
C ALA A 149 12.36 11.31 -19.50
N LEU A 150 13.41 11.89 -18.92
CA LEU A 150 13.32 13.16 -18.21
C LEU A 150 12.95 14.31 -19.17
N ALA A 151 13.58 14.40 -20.34
CA ALA A 151 13.28 15.42 -21.33
C ALA A 151 11.82 15.32 -21.84
N ALA A 152 11.36 14.09 -22.14
CA ALA A 152 9.99 13.84 -22.58
C ALA A 152 8.97 14.15 -21.48
N ALA A 153 9.29 13.88 -20.21
CA ALA A 153 8.43 14.26 -19.09
C ALA A 153 8.32 15.79 -18.95
N ILE A 154 9.44 16.51 -19.06
CA ILE A 154 9.48 17.98 -19.03
C ILE A 154 8.62 18.58 -20.13
N GLU A 155 8.75 18.10 -21.37
CA GLU A 155 7.95 18.58 -22.50
C GLU A 155 6.44 18.37 -22.27
N ALA A 156 6.06 17.18 -21.79
CA ALA A 156 4.66 16.83 -21.54
C ALA A 156 4.00 17.68 -20.44
N TYR A 157 4.75 18.16 -19.46
CA TYR A 157 4.25 19.12 -18.46
C TYR A 157 4.36 20.58 -18.93
N ALA A 158 5.36 20.93 -19.73
CA ALA A 158 5.57 22.29 -20.22
C ALA A 158 4.45 22.77 -21.13
N GLY A 159 3.95 21.93 -22.04
CA GLY A 159 2.93 22.29 -23.02
C GLY A 159 1.64 22.86 -22.39
N PRO A 160 0.91 22.07 -21.58
CA PRO A 160 -0.33 22.54 -20.93
C PRO A 160 -0.10 23.76 -20.03
N TYR A 161 1.01 23.77 -19.28
CA TYR A 161 1.32 24.89 -18.39
C TYR A 161 1.56 26.19 -19.16
N ARG A 162 2.34 26.18 -20.25
CA ARG A 162 2.58 27.37 -21.08
C ARG A 162 1.29 27.88 -21.73
N ALA A 163 0.39 26.98 -22.11
CA ALA A 163 -0.86 27.35 -22.76
C ALA A 163 -1.84 28.06 -21.81
N GLN A 164 -2.02 27.56 -20.58
CA GLN A 164 -2.91 28.17 -19.58
C GLN A 164 -2.28 28.09 -18.16
N PRO A 165 -1.31 28.96 -17.84
CA PRO A 165 -0.58 28.90 -16.58
C PRO A 165 -1.46 29.06 -15.33
N GLU A 166 -2.58 29.77 -15.47
CA GLU A 166 -3.57 29.99 -14.40
C GLU A 166 -4.40 28.74 -14.07
N ARG A 167 -4.58 27.83 -15.04
CA ARG A 167 -5.43 26.65 -14.89
C ARG A 167 -4.63 25.37 -14.62
N HIS A 168 -3.40 25.29 -15.13
CA HIS A 168 -2.59 24.08 -15.14
C HIS A 168 -1.40 24.17 -14.17
N THR A 169 -1.66 24.67 -12.95
CA THR A 169 -0.65 24.82 -11.89
C THR A 169 -0.01 23.50 -11.49
N TRP A 170 -0.75 22.38 -11.53
CA TRP A 170 -0.22 21.05 -11.25
C TRP A 170 0.79 20.57 -12.32
N HIS A 171 0.59 20.92 -13.59
CA HIS A 171 1.62 20.71 -14.63
C HIS A 171 2.84 21.59 -14.35
N GLY A 172 2.61 22.84 -13.95
CA GLY A 172 3.67 23.79 -13.61
C GLY A 172 4.59 23.31 -12.48
N VAL A 173 4.04 22.77 -11.38
CA VAL A 173 4.90 22.24 -10.29
C VAL A 173 5.65 20.98 -10.70
N ASN A 174 5.07 20.10 -11.52
CA ASN A 174 5.82 18.94 -12.05
C ASN A 174 6.91 19.40 -13.03
N LEU A 175 6.65 20.40 -13.87
CA LEU A 175 7.66 21.02 -14.73
C LEU A 175 8.82 21.57 -13.89
N LEU A 176 8.50 22.33 -12.84
CA LEU A 176 9.49 22.89 -11.93
C LEU A 176 10.36 21.79 -11.32
N ALA A 177 9.74 20.77 -10.72
CA ALA A 177 10.44 19.67 -10.08
C ALA A 177 11.37 18.93 -11.06
N LEU A 178 10.92 18.67 -12.28
CA LEU A 178 11.69 17.93 -13.29
C LEU A 178 12.83 18.76 -13.89
N VAL A 179 12.63 20.06 -14.15
CA VAL A 179 13.72 20.93 -14.62
C VAL A 179 14.77 21.11 -13.52
N SER A 180 14.35 21.31 -12.26
CA SER A 180 15.26 21.30 -11.11
C SER A 180 16.02 19.98 -11.03
N ARG A 181 15.34 18.85 -11.23
CA ARG A 181 15.99 17.54 -11.24
C ARG A 181 17.02 17.42 -12.37
N ALA A 182 16.72 17.91 -13.57
CA ALA A 182 17.68 17.94 -14.67
C ALA A 182 18.95 18.73 -14.32
N ARG A 183 18.82 19.86 -13.59
CA ARG A 183 19.99 20.63 -13.09
C ARG A 183 20.80 19.84 -12.06
N ILE A 184 20.12 19.13 -11.15
CA ILE A 184 20.75 18.27 -10.13
C ILE A 184 21.56 17.14 -10.79
N GLU A 185 21.01 16.51 -11.82
CA GLU A 185 21.67 15.45 -12.60
C GLU A 185 22.80 15.97 -13.51
N GLY A 186 22.97 17.30 -13.61
CA GLY A 186 24.00 17.91 -14.46
C GLY A 186 23.65 17.93 -15.94
N TRP A 187 22.35 17.99 -16.28
CA TRP A 187 21.83 18.15 -17.64
C TRP A 187 21.17 19.53 -17.82
N PRO A 188 21.97 20.63 -17.78
CA PRO A 188 21.44 21.99 -17.90
C PRO A 188 20.86 22.29 -19.29
N ASP A 189 21.20 21.48 -20.27
CA ASP A 189 20.76 21.61 -21.65
C ASP A 189 19.39 20.99 -21.94
N ILE A 190 18.79 20.29 -20.97
CA ILE A 190 17.38 19.91 -21.03
C ILE A 190 16.52 21.09 -20.57
N ALA A 191 15.65 21.58 -21.45
CA ALA A 191 14.84 22.78 -21.25
C ALA A 191 15.66 23.99 -20.75
N PRO A 192 16.68 24.43 -21.52
CA PRO A 192 17.56 25.54 -21.12
C PRO A 192 16.81 26.87 -20.98
N GLU A 193 15.66 27.01 -21.65
CA GLU A 193 14.79 28.18 -21.61
C GLU A 193 14.00 28.30 -20.29
N VAL A 194 13.92 27.23 -19.51
CA VAL A 194 13.18 27.21 -18.24
C VAL A 194 14.17 27.40 -17.09
N GLU A 195 14.10 28.56 -16.45
CA GLU A 195 14.89 28.89 -15.26
C GLU A 195 14.09 28.52 -13.99
N PRO A 196 14.57 27.55 -13.17
CA PRO A 196 13.80 27.03 -12.03
C PRO A 196 13.40 28.07 -10.98
N LEU A 197 14.28 29.03 -10.65
CA LEU A 197 13.99 30.03 -9.62
C LEU A 197 12.84 30.93 -10.07
N THR A 198 12.87 31.41 -11.30
CA THR A 198 11.84 32.25 -11.92
C THR A 198 10.52 31.50 -11.98
N LEU A 199 10.55 30.23 -12.40
CA LEU A 199 9.35 29.40 -12.44
C LEU A 199 8.77 29.17 -11.03
N ALA A 200 9.60 28.90 -10.03
CA ALA A 200 9.18 28.72 -8.64
C ALA A 200 8.54 29.99 -8.06
N VAL A 201 9.13 31.16 -8.32
CA VAL A 201 8.59 32.46 -7.91
C VAL A 201 7.22 32.70 -8.56
N GLN A 202 7.10 32.50 -9.87
CA GLN A 202 5.85 32.69 -10.61
C GLN A 202 4.74 31.74 -10.14
N LEU A 203 5.06 30.45 -9.94
CA LEU A 203 4.11 29.47 -9.45
C LEU A 203 3.66 29.78 -8.03
N SER A 204 4.59 30.11 -7.13
CA SER A 204 4.28 30.45 -5.75
C SER A 204 3.40 31.70 -5.66
N ALA A 205 3.73 32.74 -6.42
CA ALA A 205 2.94 33.96 -6.49
C ALA A 205 1.51 33.68 -6.99
N ARG A 206 1.39 32.91 -8.07
CA ARG A 206 0.10 32.54 -8.66
C ARG A 206 -0.77 31.68 -7.75
N LEU A 207 -0.20 30.65 -7.13
CA LEU A 207 -0.96 29.82 -6.19
C LEU A 207 -1.50 30.67 -5.04
N ARG A 208 -0.71 31.62 -4.52
CA ARG A 208 -1.13 32.51 -3.43
C ARG A 208 -2.26 33.47 -3.81
N THR A 209 -2.48 33.78 -5.10
CA THR A 209 -3.62 34.60 -5.53
C THR A 209 -4.93 33.81 -5.60
N LEU A 210 -4.91 32.49 -5.47
CA LEU A 210 -6.15 31.69 -5.45
C LEU A 210 -7.02 32.09 -4.26
N PRO A 211 -8.31 32.43 -4.50
CA PRO A 211 -9.24 32.78 -3.42
C PRO A 211 -9.51 31.55 -2.54
N PRO A 212 -9.81 31.72 -1.23
CA PRO A 212 -10.03 30.59 -0.32
C PRO A 212 -11.01 29.52 -0.82
N LYS A 213 -12.08 29.93 -1.52
CA LYS A 213 -13.08 29.01 -2.10
C LYS A 213 -12.56 28.14 -3.25
N ALA A 214 -11.46 28.53 -3.89
CA ALA A 214 -10.84 27.79 -4.99
C ALA A 214 -9.66 26.94 -4.53
N ARG A 215 -9.34 26.94 -3.23
CA ARG A 215 -8.26 26.14 -2.64
C ARG A 215 -8.83 24.77 -2.26
N ASP A 216 -8.56 23.79 -3.11
CA ASP A 216 -8.91 22.41 -2.86
C ASP A 216 -7.90 21.72 -1.92
N VAL A 217 -8.09 20.43 -1.70
CA VAL A 217 -7.19 19.59 -0.87
C VAL A 217 -5.76 19.51 -1.41
N TRP A 218 -5.51 19.93 -2.65
CA TRP A 218 -4.18 19.94 -3.28
C TRP A 218 -3.49 21.29 -3.24
N TYR A 219 -4.17 22.34 -2.77
CA TYR A 219 -3.60 23.69 -2.68
C TYR A 219 -2.29 23.75 -1.86
N LEU A 220 -2.32 23.30 -0.60
CA LEU A 220 -1.15 23.33 0.28
C LEU A 220 -0.02 22.40 -0.20
N PRO A 221 -0.27 21.13 -0.62
CA PRO A 221 0.75 20.30 -1.24
C PRO A 221 1.43 20.95 -2.45
N THR A 222 0.63 21.53 -3.35
CA THR A 222 1.12 22.15 -4.60
C THR A 222 1.96 23.39 -4.29
N LEU A 223 1.50 24.23 -3.34
CA LEU A 223 2.27 25.39 -2.89
C LEU A 223 3.56 24.99 -2.18
N ALA A 224 3.56 23.87 -1.43
CA ALA A 224 4.74 23.35 -0.76
C ALA A 224 5.83 22.92 -1.76
N GLU A 225 5.45 22.26 -2.86
CA GLU A 225 6.39 21.91 -3.93
C GLU A 225 6.96 23.14 -4.65
N ALA A 226 6.12 24.12 -4.97
CA ALA A 226 6.58 25.38 -5.57
C ALA A 226 7.55 26.13 -4.65
N THR A 227 7.24 26.18 -3.35
CA THR A 227 8.07 26.82 -2.34
C THR A 227 9.36 26.04 -2.08
N LEU A 228 9.34 24.71 -2.16
CA LEU A 228 10.54 23.88 -2.10
C LEU A 228 11.51 24.24 -3.23
N GLY A 229 11.03 24.40 -4.46
CA GLY A 229 11.85 24.82 -5.59
C GLY A 229 12.54 26.16 -5.36
N LEU A 230 11.81 27.13 -4.81
CA LEU A 230 12.35 28.44 -4.42
C LEU A 230 13.43 28.27 -3.33
N SER A 231 13.12 27.55 -2.26
CA SER A 231 14.02 27.32 -1.13
C SER A 231 15.30 26.58 -1.51
N LEU A 232 15.21 25.58 -2.39
CA LEU A 232 16.38 24.87 -2.90
C LEU A 232 17.22 25.75 -3.81
N ALA A 233 16.63 26.64 -4.61
CA ALA A 233 17.35 27.54 -5.49
C ALA A 233 18.07 28.67 -4.72
N THR A 234 17.41 29.28 -3.73
CA THR A 234 17.98 30.37 -2.93
C THR A 234 18.88 29.89 -1.79
N GLY A 235 18.64 28.67 -1.31
CA GLY A 235 19.27 28.12 -0.11
C GLY A 235 18.55 28.48 1.20
N ASP A 236 17.49 29.29 1.14
CA ASP A 236 16.67 29.63 2.30
C ASP A 236 15.52 28.62 2.47
N LEU A 237 15.66 27.75 3.48
CA LEU A 237 14.68 26.69 3.79
C LEU A 237 13.51 27.18 4.65
N GLN A 238 13.56 28.38 5.24
CA GLN A 238 12.52 28.84 6.15
C GLN A 238 11.12 28.89 5.49
N PRO A 239 10.96 29.40 4.25
CA PRO A 239 9.64 29.50 3.62
C PRO A 239 8.95 28.14 3.41
N VAL A 240 9.71 27.10 3.03
CA VAL A 240 9.13 25.76 2.83
C VAL A 240 8.85 25.08 4.18
N GLU A 241 9.66 25.33 5.21
CA GLU A 241 9.42 24.80 6.55
C GLU A 241 8.15 25.38 7.18
N ASP A 242 7.96 26.70 7.10
CA ASP A 242 6.77 27.37 7.62
C ASP A 242 5.50 26.85 6.92
N LEU A 243 5.57 26.71 5.59
CA LEU A 243 4.45 26.22 4.80
C LEU A 243 4.18 24.73 5.03
N LEU A 244 5.21 23.90 5.23
CA LEU A 244 5.03 22.51 5.60
C LEU A 244 4.39 22.40 6.98
N ALA A 245 4.75 23.24 7.94
CA ALA A 245 4.11 23.29 9.25
C ALA A 245 2.62 23.65 9.15
N GLU A 246 2.26 24.63 8.32
CA GLU A 246 0.85 24.94 7.99
C GLU A 246 0.14 23.73 7.35
N TYR A 247 0.75 23.14 6.33
CA TYR A 247 0.19 22.02 5.58
C TYR A 247 -0.08 20.80 6.46
N ILE A 248 0.93 20.32 7.19
CA ILE A 248 0.78 19.12 8.04
C ILE A 248 -0.10 19.40 9.26
N GLY A 249 -0.15 20.64 9.74
CA GLY A 249 -1.00 21.08 10.84
C GLY A 249 -2.47 21.25 10.46
N SER A 250 -2.79 21.28 9.17
CA SER A 250 -4.17 21.43 8.70
C SER A 250 -5.05 20.26 9.16
N PRO A 251 -6.27 20.51 9.69
CA PRO A 251 -7.18 19.46 10.14
C PRO A 251 -7.71 18.59 8.99
N ASP A 252 -7.73 19.12 7.77
CA ASP A 252 -8.29 18.44 6.58
C ASP A 252 -7.25 17.62 5.80
N VAL A 253 -6.00 17.57 6.29
CA VAL A 253 -4.93 16.82 5.63
C VAL A 253 -5.18 15.31 5.77
N GLN A 254 -5.08 14.58 4.65
CA GLN A 254 -5.26 13.14 4.64
C GLN A 254 -3.96 12.45 4.24
N ALA A 255 -3.85 11.16 4.61
CA ALA A 255 -2.64 10.37 4.38
C ALA A 255 -2.24 10.35 2.89
N PHE A 256 -3.21 10.36 1.99
CA PHE A 256 -2.95 10.34 0.55
C PHE A 256 -2.18 11.57 0.06
N GLN A 257 -2.55 12.78 0.50
CA GLN A 257 -1.84 13.99 0.12
C GLN A 257 -0.43 13.98 0.70
N VAL A 258 -0.26 13.62 1.97
CA VAL A 258 1.07 13.59 2.63
C VAL A 258 1.97 12.54 1.99
N ALA A 259 1.46 11.34 1.69
CA ALA A 259 2.20 10.31 0.98
C ALA A 259 2.59 10.75 -0.43
N SER A 260 1.71 11.48 -1.12
CA SER A 260 2.01 12.02 -2.46
C SER A 260 3.09 13.10 -2.41
N THR A 261 3.03 14.01 -1.44
CA THR A 261 4.08 15.03 -1.21
C THR A 261 5.40 14.38 -0.83
N LEU A 262 5.39 13.41 0.10
CA LEU A 262 6.58 12.68 0.50
C LEU A 262 7.24 12.01 -0.71
N ARG A 263 6.46 11.32 -1.54
CA ARG A 263 6.95 10.69 -2.77
C ARG A 263 7.58 11.71 -3.72
N GLN A 264 6.94 12.86 -3.91
CA GLN A 264 7.50 13.93 -4.73
C GLN A 264 8.84 14.41 -4.19
N PHE A 265 8.94 14.64 -2.88
CA PHE A 265 10.15 15.13 -2.22
C PHE A 265 11.29 14.10 -2.28
N THR A 266 10.98 12.81 -2.15
CA THR A 266 11.98 11.74 -2.16
C THR A 266 12.40 11.34 -3.57
N GLU A 267 11.46 11.07 -4.47
CA GLU A 267 11.74 10.49 -5.79
C GLU A 267 12.12 11.57 -6.80
N VAL A 268 11.32 12.63 -6.91
CA VAL A 268 11.49 13.65 -7.95
C VAL A 268 12.54 14.67 -7.51
N TRP A 269 12.31 15.33 -6.38
CA TRP A 269 13.24 16.32 -5.84
C TRP A 269 14.53 15.69 -5.30
N GLY A 270 14.50 14.40 -4.95
CA GLY A 270 15.70 13.67 -4.56
C GLY A 270 16.33 14.17 -3.27
N LEU A 271 15.53 14.71 -2.33
CA LEU A 271 16.06 15.40 -1.13
C LEU A 271 17.05 14.53 -0.35
N GLU A 272 16.81 13.22 -0.29
CA GLU A 272 17.63 12.26 0.46
C GLU A 272 18.99 12.00 -0.18
N ALA A 273 19.07 12.13 -1.50
CA ALA A 273 20.30 11.97 -2.27
C ALA A 273 21.15 13.26 -2.31
N LEU A 274 20.63 14.39 -1.82
CA LEU A 274 21.37 15.66 -1.84
C LEU A 274 22.66 15.58 -1.04
N THR A 275 23.75 16.12 -1.58
CA THR A 275 25.04 16.26 -0.91
C THR A 275 25.46 17.72 -0.94
N PRO A 276 26.46 18.15 -0.13
CA PRO A 276 27.02 19.49 -0.24
C PRO A 276 27.61 19.83 -1.62
N ARG A 277 27.81 18.83 -2.48
CA ARG A 277 28.32 18.97 -3.85
C ARG A 277 27.24 18.90 -4.92
N THR A 278 25.96 18.74 -4.53
CA THR A 278 24.86 18.68 -5.50
C THR A 278 24.76 19.99 -6.28
N ARG A 279 24.63 19.85 -7.60
CA ARG A 279 24.56 20.98 -8.55
C ARG A 279 23.15 21.55 -8.60
N GLY A 280 23.02 22.78 -9.09
CA GLY A 280 21.71 23.40 -9.36
C GLY A 280 20.90 23.78 -8.12
N ILE A 281 21.51 23.78 -6.92
CA ILE A 281 20.88 24.20 -5.66
C ILE A 281 21.73 25.25 -4.94
N GLY A 282 21.08 26.11 -4.16
CA GLY A 282 21.67 27.18 -3.34
C GLY A 282 22.12 26.74 -1.94
N LEU A 283 21.85 25.50 -1.51
CA LEU A 283 22.23 25.01 -0.18
C LEU A 283 23.76 24.98 0.02
N LYS A 284 24.23 25.60 1.12
CA LYS A 284 25.67 25.67 1.46
C LYS A 284 26.00 24.82 2.69
N GLY A 285 26.92 23.88 2.51
CA GLY A 285 27.46 23.06 3.60
C GLY A 285 26.55 21.91 4.04
N ALA A 286 27.09 21.03 4.89
CA ALA A 286 26.42 19.82 5.34
C ALA A 286 25.16 20.09 6.19
N ALA A 287 25.16 21.18 6.98
CA ALA A 287 24.05 21.52 7.85
C ALA A 287 22.78 21.91 7.06
N ALA A 288 22.92 22.72 6.00
CA ALA A 288 21.80 23.10 5.14
C ALA A 288 21.23 21.90 4.38
N VAL A 289 22.10 21.01 3.88
CA VAL A 289 21.67 19.76 3.22
C VAL A 289 20.94 18.83 4.20
N ALA A 290 21.47 18.66 5.42
CA ALA A 290 20.80 17.88 6.46
C ALA A 290 19.44 18.49 6.85
N ARG A 291 19.32 19.83 6.88
CA ARG A 291 18.06 20.52 7.13
C ARG A 291 17.03 20.26 6.01
N ALA A 292 17.44 20.33 4.74
CA ALA A 292 16.57 20.00 3.61
C ALA A 292 16.11 18.53 3.62
N ARG A 293 17.00 17.60 3.99
CA ARG A 293 16.66 16.18 4.14
C ARG A 293 15.58 15.95 5.20
N ARG A 294 15.63 16.66 6.34
CA ARG A 294 14.64 16.52 7.42
C ARG A 294 13.21 16.89 7.02
N LEU A 295 13.00 17.59 5.91
CA LEU A 295 11.66 17.86 5.39
C LEU A 295 10.91 16.56 5.07
N THR A 296 11.62 15.52 4.58
CA THR A 296 11.00 14.21 4.33
C THR A 296 10.63 13.51 5.64
N ASP A 297 11.43 13.66 6.69
CA ASP A 297 11.16 13.08 8.01
C ASP A 297 9.92 13.69 8.66
N VAL A 298 9.70 15.00 8.51
CA VAL A 298 8.48 15.68 8.98
C VAL A 298 7.24 15.13 8.27
N LEU A 299 7.31 14.94 6.95
CA LEU A 299 6.23 14.34 6.17
C LEU A 299 5.98 12.87 6.56
N ARG A 300 7.03 12.08 6.79
CA ARG A 300 6.92 10.70 7.31
C ARG A 300 6.25 10.67 8.68
N ALA A 301 6.70 11.53 9.60
CA ALA A 301 6.14 11.62 10.93
C ALA A 301 4.65 11.96 10.88
N ARG A 302 4.26 12.92 10.02
CA ARG A 302 2.83 13.23 9.82
C ARG A 302 2.08 12.07 9.18
N LEU A 303 2.64 11.44 8.15
CA LEU A 303 2.00 10.31 7.46
C LEU A 303 1.66 9.19 8.44
N LEU A 304 2.58 8.87 9.36
CA LEU A 304 2.36 7.84 10.40
C LEU A 304 1.27 8.21 11.42
N GLN A 305 0.90 9.48 11.53
CA GLN A 305 -0.20 9.93 12.41
C GLN A 305 -1.57 9.94 11.71
N LEU A 306 -1.60 9.85 10.37
CA LEU A 306 -2.84 9.97 9.60
C LEU A 306 -3.49 8.59 9.36
N PRO A 307 -4.83 8.48 9.44
CA PRO A 307 -5.53 7.26 9.08
C PRO A 307 -5.18 6.79 7.67
N GLY A 308 -4.81 5.51 7.51
CA GLY A 308 -4.40 4.94 6.23
C GLY A 308 -2.98 5.33 5.77
N GLY A 309 -2.21 6.03 6.61
CA GLY A 309 -0.81 6.34 6.35
C GLY A 309 0.09 5.13 6.54
N ALA A 310 0.95 4.87 5.56
CA ALA A 310 1.90 3.78 5.57
C ALA A 310 3.29 4.27 5.13
N LEU A 311 4.34 3.72 5.71
CA LEU A 311 5.72 4.01 5.34
C LEU A 311 6.41 2.72 4.88
N THR A 312 6.88 2.71 3.64
CA THR A 312 7.71 1.62 3.11
C THR A 312 9.16 1.87 3.50
N ILE A 313 9.78 0.94 4.23
CA ILE A 313 11.20 0.98 4.58
C ILE A 313 11.92 -0.02 3.65
N PRO A 314 12.77 0.43 2.72
CA PRO A 314 13.56 -0.47 1.89
C PRO A 314 14.47 -1.35 2.77
N ALA A 315 14.49 -2.66 2.50
CA ALA A 315 15.23 -3.65 3.28
C ALA A 315 16.73 -3.31 3.44
N ALA A 316 17.34 -2.65 2.46
CA ALA A 316 18.74 -2.22 2.50
C ALA A 316 19.04 -1.20 3.62
N THR A 317 18.07 -0.36 4.00
CA THR A 317 18.24 0.65 5.05
C THR A 317 18.17 0.05 6.46
N ALA A 318 17.46 -1.07 6.62
CA ALA A 318 17.36 -1.79 7.89
C ALA A 318 18.68 -2.48 8.27
N ALA A 319 19.49 -2.88 7.28
CA ALA A 319 20.78 -3.55 7.48
C ALA A 319 21.96 -2.60 7.81
N ALA A 320 21.81 -1.29 7.56
CA ALA A 320 22.91 -0.32 7.64
C ALA A 320 23.01 0.45 8.98
N LEU A 321 22.16 0.15 9.96
CA LEU A 321 22.30 0.70 11.32
C LEU A 321 23.41 -0.05 12.07
N PRO A 322 24.33 0.66 12.77
CA PRO A 322 25.49 0.01 13.38
C PRO A 322 25.06 -1.04 14.42
N PRO A 323 25.77 -2.17 14.50
CA PRO A 323 25.55 -3.17 15.55
C PRO A 323 25.81 -2.53 16.92
N ARG A 324 25.01 -2.90 17.92
CA ARG A 324 25.22 -2.46 19.30
C ARG A 324 26.62 -2.87 19.77
N ILE A 325 27.21 -1.99 20.58
CA ILE A 325 28.28 -2.29 21.54
C ILE A 325 27.91 -3.60 22.25
N THR A 326 28.66 -4.66 21.97
CA THR A 326 28.65 -5.92 22.72
C THR A 326 29.38 -5.65 24.03
N GLY A 327 28.62 -5.39 25.09
CA GLY A 327 29.14 -5.31 26.45
C GLY A 327 28.98 -6.66 27.12
N ASP A 328 30.04 -7.46 27.14
CA ASP A 328 30.25 -8.50 28.13
C ASP A 328 30.35 -7.85 29.52
N ALA A 329 29.23 -7.74 30.21
CA ALA A 329 29.19 -7.50 31.65
C ALA A 329 27.85 -8.01 32.19
N ALA A 330 27.93 -8.77 33.29
CA ALA A 330 26.82 -9.44 33.97
C ALA A 330 25.51 -8.63 33.95
N GLY A 331 24.45 -9.26 33.43
CA GLY A 331 23.15 -8.63 33.31
C GLY A 331 22.55 -8.25 34.68
N PRO A 332 21.79 -7.15 34.77
CA PRO A 332 21.03 -6.86 35.97
C PRO A 332 19.83 -7.83 36.06
N ASP A 333 19.80 -8.54 37.16
CA ASP A 333 18.76 -9.42 37.65
C ASP A 333 17.37 -8.76 37.66
N ALA A 334 16.33 -9.59 37.47
CA ALA A 334 14.92 -9.23 37.31
C ALA A 334 14.35 -8.33 38.43
N THR A 335 15.05 -8.23 39.55
CA THR A 335 14.80 -7.35 40.70
C THR A 335 14.97 -5.86 40.37
N GLY A 336 15.93 -5.49 39.51
CA GLY A 336 16.21 -4.09 39.17
C GLY A 336 15.10 -3.44 38.33
N MET A 337 14.46 -4.21 37.46
CA MET A 337 13.38 -3.72 36.59
C MET A 337 12.07 -3.51 37.35
N ALA A 338 11.82 -4.33 38.38
CA ALA A 338 10.71 -4.16 39.32
C ALA A 338 10.90 -2.93 40.23
N ALA A 339 12.14 -2.69 40.70
CA ALA A 339 12.48 -1.52 41.52
C ALA A 339 12.38 -0.19 40.73
N ALA A 340 12.77 -0.20 39.45
CA ALA A 340 12.60 0.96 38.55
C ALA A 340 11.11 1.27 38.30
N ARG A 341 10.28 0.23 38.12
CA ARG A 341 8.81 0.36 37.99
C ARG A 341 8.13 0.84 39.27
N ALA A 342 8.64 0.43 40.45
CA ALA A 342 8.12 0.85 41.74
C ALA A 342 8.47 2.32 42.08
N ARG A 343 9.63 2.80 41.64
CA ARG A 343 10.02 4.22 41.78
C ARG A 343 9.17 5.16 40.92
N LEU A 344 8.74 4.71 39.73
CA LEU A 344 7.82 5.47 38.87
C LEU A 344 6.37 5.53 39.41
N LYS A 345 5.98 4.64 40.33
CA LYS A 345 4.63 4.59 40.91
C LYS A 345 4.45 5.37 42.22
N ARG A 346 5.51 6.00 42.74
CA ARG A 346 5.49 6.73 44.04
C ARG A 346 5.68 8.24 43.92
N ALA A 347 5.48 8.82 42.75
CA ALA A 347 5.33 10.28 42.65
C ALA A 347 3.88 10.64 42.97
N ASP A 348 3.65 11.36 44.07
CA ASP A 348 2.33 11.88 44.45
C ASP A 348 1.85 12.97 43.46
N PRO A 349 0.54 13.12 43.26
CA PRO A 349 -0.02 13.89 42.15
C PRO A 349 -0.02 15.39 42.45
N ALA A 350 0.83 16.13 41.76
CA ALA A 350 0.69 17.58 41.67
C ALA A 350 -0.27 17.94 40.53
N GLU A 351 -1.42 18.50 40.91
CA GLU A 351 -2.44 19.06 40.03
C GLU A 351 -1.86 20.16 39.12
N ARG A 352 -1.96 19.97 37.79
CA ARG A 352 -2.47 20.92 36.77
C ARG A 352 -1.92 20.57 35.38
N GLY A 353 -2.85 20.23 34.48
CA GLY A 353 -2.62 20.05 33.04
C GLY A 353 -2.11 18.66 32.66
N GLN A 354 -2.96 17.83 32.04
CA GLN A 354 -2.55 16.55 31.47
C GLN A 354 -1.55 16.81 30.32
N LEU A 355 -0.25 16.69 30.63
CA LEU A 355 0.88 16.90 29.72
C LEU A 355 1.14 15.70 28.78
N GLU A 356 0.37 14.62 28.90
CA GLU A 356 0.43 13.48 28.00
C GLU A 356 -1.01 13.02 27.71
N ALA A 357 -1.47 13.27 26.48
CA ALA A 357 -2.73 12.76 25.97
C ALA A 357 -2.41 11.72 24.90
N ILE A 358 -2.80 10.47 25.13
CA ILE A 358 -2.95 9.50 24.04
C ILE A 358 -4.18 9.96 23.24
N LEU A 359 -3.96 10.75 22.19
CA LEU A 359 -5.02 11.21 21.29
C LEU A 359 -5.33 10.08 20.30
N GLY A 360 -6.06 9.07 20.77
CA GLY A 360 -6.43 7.84 20.04
C GLY A 360 -6.64 6.65 20.98
N ALA A 361 -7.01 5.48 20.45
CA ALA A 361 -7.12 4.26 21.26
C ALA A 361 -5.77 3.53 21.49
N GLU A 362 -4.68 4.04 20.88
CA GLU A 362 -3.40 3.34 20.71
C GLU A 362 -2.22 4.12 21.30
N GLY A 363 -1.30 3.40 21.97
CA GLY A 363 -0.03 3.92 22.46
C GLY A 363 1.16 3.41 21.64
N PRO A 364 2.36 3.97 21.83
CA PRO A 364 3.57 3.58 21.08
C PRO A 364 3.99 2.13 21.34
N GLN A 365 4.49 1.45 20.30
CA GLN A 365 5.17 0.15 20.41
C GLN A 365 6.69 0.32 20.50
N THR A 366 7.35 -0.55 21.26
CA THR A 366 8.80 -0.46 21.46
C THR A 366 9.57 -0.97 20.24
N LEU A 367 10.82 -0.51 20.06
CA LEU A 367 11.72 -1.05 19.03
C LEU A 367 11.94 -2.56 19.19
N ALA A 368 11.97 -3.07 20.43
CA ALA A 368 12.10 -4.51 20.69
C ALA A 368 10.90 -5.29 20.13
N TRP A 369 9.70 -4.74 20.28
CA TRP A 369 8.47 -5.31 19.72
C TRP A 369 8.52 -5.35 18.19
N TRP A 370 8.98 -4.28 17.54
CA TRP A 370 9.14 -4.25 16.09
C TRP A 370 10.16 -5.27 15.57
N ARG A 371 11.30 -5.40 16.26
CA ARG A 371 12.32 -6.39 15.91
C ARG A 371 11.81 -7.82 16.02
N ALA A 372 11.01 -8.11 17.05
CA ALA A 372 10.40 -9.42 17.20
C ALA A 372 9.47 -9.77 16.02
N GLY A 373 8.69 -8.81 15.53
CA GLY A 373 7.86 -9.00 14.32
C GLY A 373 8.67 -9.23 13.06
N ILE A 374 9.75 -8.47 12.86
CA ILE A 374 10.65 -8.66 11.71
C ILE A 374 11.33 -10.03 11.77
N GLU A 375 11.78 -10.46 12.95
CA GLU A 375 12.39 -11.78 13.11
C GLU A 375 11.37 -12.89 12.87
N ALA A 376 10.13 -12.74 13.36
CA ALA A 376 9.05 -13.69 13.09
C ALA A 376 8.75 -13.84 11.59
N ALA A 377 8.87 -12.76 10.81
CA ALA A 377 8.63 -12.79 9.37
C ALA A 377 9.60 -13.70 8.61
N ARG A 378 10.82 -13.95 9.14
CA ARG A 378 11.79 -14.87 8.55
C ARG A 378 11.29 -16.31 8.51
N SER A 379 10.36 -16.66 9.39
CA SER A 379 9.77 -17.99 9.52
C SER A 379 8.47 -18.13 8.72
N VAL A 380 8.07 -17.09 8.00
CA VAL A 380 6.91 -17.06 7.10
C VAL A 380 7.39 -17.20 5.66
N ALA A 381 6.72 -18.05 4.91
CA ALA A 381 7.09 -18.41 3.54
C ALA A 381 5.90 -18.33 2.59
N VAL A 382 6.19 -18.03 1.33
CA VAL A 382 5.23 -18.19 0.26
C VAL A 382 5.22 -19.65 -0.17
N VAL A 383 4.02 -20.21 -0.33
CA VAL A 383 3.80 -21.52 -0.93
C VAL A 383 3.36 -21.31 -2.36
N ARG A 384 4.12 -21.87 -3.31
CA ARG A 384 3.87 -21.74 -4.75
C ARG A 384 3.93 -23.10 -5.44
N GLN A 385 3.31 -23.19 -6.60
CA GLN A 385 3.53 -24.32 -7.49
C GLN A 385 4.91 -24.19 -8.14
N ARG A 386 5.63 -25.31 -8.31
CA ARG A 386 6.89 -25.34 -9.08
C ARG A 386 6.68 -24.72 -10.46
N LEU A 387 7.46 -23.67 -10.77
CA LEU A 387 7.33 -22.86 -12.00
C LEU A 387 5.95 -22.22 -12.23
N GLY A 388 5.12 -22.14 -11.20
CA GLY A 388 3.73 -21.70 -11.30
C GLY A 388 3.38 -20.55 -10.36
N LYS A 389 2.08 -20.36 -10.17
CA LYS A 389 1.54 -19.28 -9.35
C LYS A 389 1.84 -19.46 -7.85
N ARG A 390 1.93 -18.33 -7.16
CA ARG A 390 1.93 -18.26 -5.68
C ARG A 390 0.50 -18.54 -5.19
N LEU A 391 0.35 -19.52 -4.31
CA LEU A 391 -0.95 -20.08 -3.91
C LEU A 391 -1.38 -19.57 -2.53
N GLY A 392 -0.44 -19.44 -1.60
CA GLY A 392 -0.72 -19.04 -0.23
C GLY A 392 0.53 -18.79 0.58
N THR A 393 0.35 -18.69 1.89
CA THR A 393 1.39 -18.52 2.90
C THR A 393 1.53 -19.82 3.70
N GLY A 394 2.72 -20.10 4.21
CA GLY A 394 2.95 -21.06 5.28
C GLY A 394 3.98 -20.54 6.27
N PHE A 395 4.11 -21.18 7.42
CA PHE A 395 5.11 -20.78 8.42
C PHE A 395 5.66 -21.97 9.20
N LEU A 396 6.88 -21.83 9.69
CA LEU A 396 7.53 -22.87 10.48
C LEU A 396 6.94 -22.94 11.89
N VAL A 397 6.66 -24.16 12.34
CA VAL A 397 6.23 -24.51 13.70
C VAL A 397 7.10 -25.64 14.25
N ARG A 398 7.22 -25.72 15.57
CA ARG A 398 7.94 -26.81 16.23
C ARG A 398 7.01 -28.01 16.43
N ALA A 399 7.46 -29.19 16.05
CA ALA A 399 6.71 -30.44 16.18
C ALA A 399 6.25 -30.71 17.62
N GLY A 400 7.11 -30.43 18.61
CA GLY A 400 6.80 -30.58 20.03
C GLY A 400 5.62 -29.73 20.51
N ASP A 401 5.41 -28.54 19.94
CA ASP A 401 4.27 -27.67 20.31
C ASP A 401 2.92 -28.31 19.88
N LEU A 402 2.97 -29.13 18.83
CA LEU A 402 1.87 -29.96 18.33
C LEU A 402 1.83 -31.35 18.96
N GLY A 403 2.70 -31.65 19.92
CA GLY A 403 2.78 -32.95 20.60
C GLY A 403 3.40 -34.07 19.76
N LEU A 404 4.20 -33.74 18.76
CA LEU A 404 4.88 -34.69 17.88
C LEU A 404 6.34 -34.92 18.30
N THR A 405 6.90 -36.05 17.85
CA THR A 405 8.30 -36.41 18.06
C THR A 405 9.02 -36.64 16.72
N PRO A 406 10.30 -36.23 16.58
CA PRO A 406 11.15 -35.51 17.54
C PRO A 406 10.61 -34.10 17.86
N ALA A 407 10.69 -33.69 19.13
CA ALA A 407 10.05 -32.46 19.59
C ALA A 407 10.67 -31.18 19.02
N ASP A 408 11.94 -31.24 18.62
CA ASP A 408 12.71 -30.14 18.05
C ASP A 408 12.58 -30.04 16.52
N GLU A 409 11.86 -30.97 15.87
CA GLU A 409 11.66 -30.94 14.44
C GLU A 409 10.87 -29.69 13.99
N SER A 410 11.35 -29.05 12.92
CA SER A 410 10.69 -27.93 12.26
C SER A 410 9.77 -28.43 11.14
N LEU A 411 8.49 -28.08 11.22
CA LEU A 411 7.48 -28.41 10.22
C LEU A 411 6.86 -27.12 9.67
N LEU A 412 6.33 -27.16 8.44
CA LEU A 412 5.61 -26.03 7.84
C LEU A 412 4.11 -26.24 8.00
N LEU A 413 3.41 -25.26 8.56
CA LEU A 413 1.95 -25.21 8.62
C LEU A 413 1.41 -24.27 7.53
N THR A 414 0.40 -24.70 6.79
CA THR A 414 -0.36 -23.92 5.79
C THR A 414 -1.81 -24.40 5.74
N ASN A 415 -2.66 -23.85 4.86
CA ASN A 415 -4.02 -24.36 4.69
C ASN A 415 -4.10 -25.63 3.84
N PHE A 416 -5.14 -26.43 4.07
CA PHE A 416 -5.45 -27.60 3.25
C PHE A 416 -5.82 -27.22 1.81
N HIS A 417 -6.56 -26.11 1.64
CA HIS A 417 -6.86 -25.61 0.29
C HIS A 417 -5.65 -24.97 -0.42
N VAL A 418 -4.47 -24.90 0.23
CA VAL A 418 -3.20 -24.51 -0.41
C VAL A 418 -2.41 -25.76 -0.82
N VAL A 419 -2.22 -26.72 0.09
CA VAL A 419 -1.57 -28.02 -0.19
C VAL A 419 -2.37 -29.16 0.43
N ASN A 420 -2.68 -30.19 -0.35
CA ASN A 420 -3.35 -31.41 0.12
C ASN A 420 -2.93 -32.65 -0.67
N ALA A 421 -3.20 -33.83 -0.11
CA ALA A 421 -2.72 -35.12 -0.65
C ALA A 421 -3.09 -35.35 -2.12
N ASP A 422 -4.32 -35.02 -2.50
CA ASP A 422 -4.85 -35.33 -3.83
C ASP A 422 -4.63 -34.21 -4.86
N GLY A 423 -4.28 -33.00 -4.40
CA GLY A 423 -4.23 -31.79 -5.23
C GLY A 423 -5.62 -31.26 -5.58
N VAL A 424 -6.58 -31.38 -4.67
CA VAL A 424 -7.94 -30.85 -4.83
C VAL A 424 -7.87 -29.33 -4.93
N ALA A 425 -8.38 -28.80 -6.05
CA ALA A 425 -8.44 -27.37 -6.30
C ALA A 425 -9.19 -26.64 -5.16
N PRO A 426 -8.71 -25.45 -4.72
CA PRO A 426 -7.64 -24.66 -5.33
C PRO A 426 -6.20 -25.08 -4.98
N GLY A 427 -6.01 -26.09 -4.13
CA GLY A 427 -4.71 -26.54 -3.65
C GLY A 427 -3.96 -27.45 -4.62
N ILE A 428 -2.69 -27.73 -4.30
CA ILE A 428 -1.79 -28.59 -5.09
C ILE A 428 -1.26 -29.76 -4.26
N ARG A 429 -0.68 -30.75 -4.94
CA ARG A 429 -0.01 -31.88 -4.28
C ARG A 429 1.29 -31.43 -3.60
N PRO A 430 1.73 -32.10 -2.52
CA PRO A 430 3.01 -31.82 -1.88
C PRO A 430 4.20 -31.86 -2.85
N ASP A 431 4.21 -32.82 -3.78
CA ASP A 431 5.30 -32.98 -4.76
C ASP A 431 5.41 -31.83 -5.76
N ASP A 432 4.35 -31.04 -5.94
CA ASP A 432 4.32 -29.87 -6.82
C ASP A 432 4.58 -28.56 -6.08
N ALA A 433 4.63 -28.60 -4.74
CA ALA A 433 4.78 -27.43 -3.89
C ALA A 433 6.25 -27.05 -3.68
N GLU A 434 6.51 -25.76 -3.80
CA GLU A 434 7.75 -25.10 -3.38
C GLU A 434 7.45 -24.04 -2.33
N VAL A 435 8.36 -23.92 -1.38
CA VAL A 435 8.29 -23.00 -0.24
C VAL A 435 9.47 -22.06 -0.31
N VAL A 436 9.25 -20.75 -0.19
CA VAL A 436 10.33 -19.74 -0.24
C VAL A 436 10.17 -18.77 0.94
N PHE A 437 11.22 -18.66 1.75
CA PHE A 437 11.28 -17.75 2.91
C PHE A 437 11.92 -16.42 2.49
N GLU A 438 11.17 -15.54 1.84
CA GLU A 438 11.72 -14.32 1.21
C GLU A 438 12.44 -13.38 2.20
N ALA A 439 11.99 -13.32 3.47
CA ALA A 439 12.65 -12.52 4.51
C ALA A 439 13.99 -13.10 4.98
N ALA A 440 14.29 -14.36 4.67
CA ALA A 440 15.57 -14.99 5.00
C ALA A 440 16.46 -15.12 3.76
N ASP A 441 15.94 -15.73 2.69
CA ASP A 441 16.61 -15.86 1.40
C ASP A 441 15.56 -16.08 0.29
N ALA A 442 15.33 -15.05 -0.51
CA ALA A 442 14.37 -15.08 -1.60
C ALA A 442 14.81 -15.94 -2.80
N SER A 443 16.09 -16.33 -2.87
CA SER A 443 16.64 -17.14 -3.96
C SER A 443 16.51 -18.65 -3.72
N GLN A 444 16.34 -19.06 -2.46
CA GLN A 444 16.31 -20.45 -2.07
C GLN A 444 14.87 -20.99 -1.98
N ALA A 445 14.56 -21.98 -2.82
CA ALA A 445 13.31 -22.74 -2.74
C ALA A 445 13.51 -24.07 -1.98
N TYR A 446 12.49 -24.46 -1.23
CA TYR A 446 12.46 -25.69 -0.43
C TYR A 446 11.29 -26.56 -0.92
N GLY A 447 11.59 -27.79 -1.32
CA GLY A 447 10.56 -28.77 -1.67
C GLY A 447 9.93 -29.41 -0.44
N VAL A 448 8.72 -29.95 -0.59
CA VAL A 448 8.04 -30.74 0.45
C VAL A 448 8.49 -32.20 0.37
N ALA A 449 8.82 -32.81 1.51
CA ALA A 449 9.22 -34.21 1.63
C ALA A 449 8.01 -35.11 1.92
N SER A 450 7.11 -34.69 2.80
CA SER A 450 5.91 -35.46 3.15
C SER A 450 4.82 -34.58 3.76
N LEU A 451 3.56 -34.96 3.53
CA LEU A 451 2.42 -34.45 4.29
C LEU A 451 2.33 -35.23 5.62
N VAL A 452 2.56 -34.54 6.75
CA VAL A 452 2.57 -35.14 8.09
C VAL A 452 1.15 -35.30 8.63
N TRP A 453 0.31 -34.30 8.40
CA TRP A 453 -1.09 -34.29 8.82
C TRP A 453 -1.88 -33.31 7.96
N SER A 454 -3.18 -33.55 7.78
CA SER A 454 -4.07 -32.62 7.09
C SER A 454 -5.50 -32.68 7.62
N SER A 455 -6.22 -31.58 7.52
CA SER A 455 -7.63 -31.46 7.88
C SER A 455 -8.39 -30.67 6.81
N PRO A 456 -9.53 -31.18 6.31
CA PRO A 456 -10.28 -30.59 5.20
C PRO A 456 -10.90 -29.22 5.54
N ILE A 457 -11.39 -28.53 4.50
CA ILE A 457 -11.93 -27.16 4.55
C ILE A 457 -13.10 -27.02 5.53
N ASP A 458 -13.92 -28.06 5.69
CA ASP A 458 -15.06 -28.10 6.62
C ASP A 458 -14.65 -28.38 8.09
N ARG A 459 -13.35 -28.56 8.34
CA ARG A 459 -12.76 -28.78 9.67
C ARG A 459 -11.72 -27.70 10.00
N HIS A 460 -10.43 -28.05 10.03
CA HIS A 460 -9.36 -27.12 10.39
C HIS A 460 -8.65 -26.50 9.19
N ASP A 461 -9.03 -26.86 7.97
CA ASP A 461 -8.46 -26.34 6.72
C ASP A 461 -6.94 -26.17 6.80
N ALA A 462 -6.22 -27.20 7.22
CA ALA A 462 -4.82 -27.10 7.61
C ALA A 462 -4.03 -28.29 7.09
N SER A 463 -2.78 -28.05 6.71
CA SER A 463 -1.82 -29.06 6.28
C SER A 463 -0.48 -28.81 6.96
N LEU A 464 0.06 -29.86 7.59
CA LEU A 464 1.36 -29.88 8.24
C LEU A 464 2.35 -30.64 7.36
N LEU A 465 3.41 -29.97 6.93
CA LEU A 465 4.33 -30.44 5.91
C LEU A 465 5.73 -30.59 6.49
N ARG A 466 6.42 -31.66 6.11
CA ARG A 466 7.86 -31.80 6.32
C ARG A 466 8.58 -31.31 5.08
N LEU A 467 9.56 -30.42 5.24
CA LEU A 467 10.38 -29.94 4.12
C LEU A 467 11.54 -30.89 3.83
N LYS A 468 12.00 -30.96 2.57
CA LYS A 468 13.18 -31.76 2.18
C LYS A 468 14.46 -31.26 2.84
N ARG A 469 14.53 -29.96 3.12
CA ARG A 469 15.60 -29.31 3.86
C ARG A 469 14.97 -28.22 4.74
N VAL A 470 15.42 -28.13 5.99
CA VAL A 470 15.04 -27.04 6.88
C VAL A 470 15.95 -25.83 6.59
N PRO A 471 15.42 -24.62 6.48
CA PRO A 471 16.24 -23.41 6.32
C PRO A 471 17.20 -23.22 7.50
N GLU A 472 18.46 -22.91 7.23
CA GLU A 472 19.46 -22.65 8.27
C GLU A 472 19.24 -21.27 8.90
N GLY A 473 19.37 -21.19 10.23
CA GLY A 473 19.26 -19.92 10.95
C GLY A 473 17.85 -19.32 11.03
N ILE A 474 16.81 -20.07 10.67
CA ILE A 474 15.41 -19.65 10.83
C ILE A 474 14.76 -20.45 11.97
N ALA A 475 14.35 -19.78 13.04
CA ALA A 475 13.68 -20.42 14.16
C ALA A 475 12.17 -20.60 13.87
N PRO A 476 11.55 -21.74 14.23
CA PRO A 476 10.09 -21.89 14.16
C PRO A 476 9.36 -20.84 15.00
N LEU A 477 8.18 -20.43 14.54
CA LEU A 477 7.31 -19.52 15.28
C LEU A 477 6.77 -20.18 16.54
N VAL A 478 6.69 -19.40 17.61
CA VAL A 478 6.09 -19.83 18.87
C VAL A 478 4.57 -19.75 18.73
N ILE A 479 3.90 -20.90 18.85
CA ILE A 479 2.43 -20.93 18.89
C ILE A 479 1.92 -20.66 20.32
N SER A 480 0.74 -20.06 20.43
CA SER A 480 0.03 -19.87 21.69
C SER A 480 -1.30 -20.62 21.63
N THR A 481 -1.53 -21.50 22.60
CA THR A 481 -2.84 -22.16 22.78
C THR A 481 -3.82 -21.29 23.55
N THR A 482 -3.40 -20.12 24.02
CA THR A 482 -4.23 -19.15 24.73
C THR A 482 -4.60 -18.01 23.78
N LEU A 483 -5.90 -17.77 23.59
CA LEU A 483 -6.43 -16.64 22.84
C LEU A 483 -6.48 -15.38 23.72
N PRO A 484 -6.38 -14.17 23.12
CA PRO A 484 -6.64 -12.92 23.83
C PRO A 484 -8.05 -12.89 24.45
N PRO A 485 -8.30 -12.05 25.47
CA PRO A 485 -9.64 -11.94 26.05
C PRO A 485 -10.70 -11.57 25.01
N ARG A 486 -11.82 -12.29 25.01
CA ARG A 486 -12.92 -12.03 24.08
C ARG A 486 -13.44 -10.60 24.27
N PRO A 487 -13.54 -9.78 23.20
CA PRO A 487 -14.07 -8.41 23.32
C PRO A 487 -15.52 -8.43 23.82
N ALA A 488 -15.84 -7.58 24.80
CA ALA A 488 -17.23 -7.36 25.19
C ALA A 488 -18.00 -6.61 24.08
N ALA A 489 -19.31 -6.85 23.97
CA ALA A 489 -20.16 -6.12 23.04
C ALA A 489 -20.07 -4.60 23.32
N GLY A 490 -19.70 -3.82 22.29
CA GLY A 490 -19.55 -2.36 22.42
C GLY A 490 -18.27 -1.90 23.14
N ALA A 491 -17.29 -2.78 23.36
CA ALA A 491 -16.02 -2.40 23.98
C ALA A 491 -15.31 -1.28 23.17
N LYS A 492 -14.95 -0.19 23.87
CA LYS A 492 -14.22 0.95 23.30
C LYS A 492 -12.77 0.60 22.92
N LYS A 493 -12.22 -0.48 23.47
CA LYS A 493 -10.88 -0.98 23.17
C LYS A 493 -10.95 -2.49 22.98
N ARG A 494 -10.45 -2.98 21.85
CA ARG A 494 -10.39 -4.40 21.52
C ARG A 494 -8.94 -4.88 21.50
N PRO A 495 -8.65 -6.14 21.84
CA PRO A 495 -7.35 -6.75 21.57
C PRO A 495 -7.06 -6.71 20.07
N ARG A 496 -5.78 -6.80 19.72
CA ARG A 496 -5.34 -6.75 18.33
C ARG A 496 -4.69 -8.06 17.91
N VAL A 497 -4.74 -8.29 16.61
CA VAL A 497 -4.04 -9.39 15.97
C VAL A 497 -3.18 -8.84 14.83
N TYR A 498 -2.09 -9.50 14.51
CA TYR A 498 -1.23 -9.09 13.39
C TYR A 498 -1.09 -10.24 12.42
N ILE A 499 -0.98 -9.96 11.13
CA ILE A 499 -0.84 -10.98 10.10
C ILE A 499 0.42 -10.68 9.31
N ILE A 500 1.20 -11.72 9.05
CA ILE A 500 2.35 -11.67 8.15
C ILE A 500 2.08 -12.65 7.02
N GLY A 501 2.18 -12.23 5.77
CA GLY A 501 1.91 -13.12 4.64
C GLY A 501 2.03 -12.45 3.27
N TYR A 502 1.46 -13.10 2.25
CA TYR A 502 1.64 -12.72 0.85
C TYR A 502 0.34 -12.28 0.18
N PRO A 503 -0.19 -11.07 0.51
CA PRO A 503 -1.42 -10.56 -0.10
C PRO A 503 -1.29 -10.45 -1.63
N GLY A 504 -2.28 -10.97 -2.34
CA GLY A 504 -2.29 -11.05 -3.80
C GLY A 504 -1.23 -12.00 -4.39
N GLY A 505 -0.52 -12.77 -3.56
CA GLY A 505 0.70 -13.45 -3.98
C GLY A 505 1.85 -12.48 -4.30
N ARG A 506 1.82 -11.24 -3.78
CA ARG A 506 2.87 -10.24 -4.00
C ARG A 506 4.04 -10.47 -3.04
N GLU A 507 4.70 -9.39 -2.62
CA GLU A 507 5.77 -9.40 -1.62
C GLU A 507 5.26 -9.70 -0.20
N LEU A 508 6.15 -10.21 0.66
CA LEU A 508 5.89 -10.41 2.07
C LEU A 508 5.44 -9.09 2.72
N SER A 509 4.28 -9.12 3.39
CA SER A 509 3.61 -7.94 3.92
C SER A 509 3.15 -8.18 5.36
N PHE A 510 3.01 -7.09 6.11
CA PHE A 510 2.49 -7.09 7.48
C PHE A 510 1.20 -6.27 7.56
N SER A 511 0.20 -6.80 8.26
CA SER A 511 -1.07 -6.11 8.51
C SER A 511 -1.04 -5.44 9.89
N PHE A 512 -0.81 -4.12 9.92
CA PHE A 512 -0.66 -3.32 11.15
C PHE A 512 -1.83 -2.38 11.48
N GLN A 513 -2.68 -2.07 10.50
CA GLN A 513 -3.86 -1.22 10.67
C GLN A 513 -5.13 -2.06 10.53
N ASP A 514 -6.25 -1.55 11.08
CA ASP A 514 -7.56 -2.22 11.07
C ASP A 514 -7.49 -3.66 11.59
N ASN A 515 -6.86 -3.86 12.75
CA ASN A 515 -6.41 -5.18 13.19
C ASN A 515 -7.04 -5.65 14.50
N GLU A 516 -8.22 -5.11 14.80
CA GLU A 516 -8.99 -5.47 15.97
C GLU A 516 -9.50 -6.92 15.89
N LEU A 517 -9.35 -7.63 17.00
CA LEU A 517 -10.06 -8.87 17.27
C LEU A 517 -11.54 -8.52 17.49
N LEU A 518 -12.43 -9.14 16.71
CA LEU A 518 -13.86 -8.91 16.80
C LEU A 518 -14.55 -9.86 17.76
N ASP A 519 -14.26 -11.16 17.64
CA ASP A 519 -14.82 -12.23 18.45
C ASP A 519 -14.03 -13.54 18.28
N HIS A 520 -14.22 -14.52 19.16
CA HIS A 520 -13.73 -15.89 18.96
C HIS A 520 -14.60 -16.92 19.69
N GLU A 521 -14.52 -18.19 19.25
CA GLU A 521 -15.25 -19.33 19.84
C GLU A 521 -14.47 -20.07 20.94
N GLY A 522 -13.28 -19.58 21.28
CA GLY A 522 -12.44 -20.18 22.31
C GLY A 522 -12.98 -20.03 23.73
N PRO A 523 -12.46 -20.83 24.69
CA PRO A 523 -12.87 -20.81 26.09
C PRO A 523 -12.60 -19.45 26.78
N PRO A 524 -13.26 -19.16 27.92
CA PRO A 524 -14.19 -20.04 28.64
C PRO A 524 -15.66 -19.95 28.18
N ALA A 525 -16.02 -18.95 27.38
CA ALA A 525 -17.42 -18.61 27.08
C ALA A 525 -17.80 -18.74 25.59
N GLY A 526 -16.87 -19.16 24.74
CA GLY A 526 -17.15 -19.37 23.33
C GLY A 526 -18.02 -20.60 23.09
N GLN A 527 -18.81 -20.54 22.02
CA GLN A 527 -19.72 -21.60 21.58
C GLN A 527 -19.36 -21.98 20.14
N PRO A 528 -18.41 -22.92 19.95
CA PRO A 528 -18.04 -23.42 18.63
C PRO A 528 -19.24 -23.97 17.86
N GLN A 529 -19.46 -23.48 16.64
CA GLN A 529 -20.49 -24.07 15.76
C GLN A 529 -20.13 -25.51 15.34
N ILE A 530 -18.84 -25.79 15.21
CA ILE A 530 -18.32 -27.11 14.85
C ILE A 530 -17.57 -27.66 16.08
N PRO A 531 -18.01 -28.79 16.66
CA PRO A 531 -17.31 -29.38 17.79
C PRO A 531 -15.83 -29.64 17.49
N GLY A 532 -14.95 -29.14 18.36
CA GLY A 532 -13.50 -29.28 18.24
C GLY A 532 -12.83 -28.34 17.25
N VAL A 533 -13.54 -27.36 16.68
CA VAL A 533 -12.96 -26.32 15.80
C VAL A 533 -13.24 -24.95 16.40
N CYS A 534 -12.22 -24.14 16.64
CA CYS A 534 -12.37 -22.81 17.21
C CYS A 534 -12.06 -21.72 16.17
N ARG A 535 -13.07 -20.92 15.81
CA ARG A 535 -12.91 -19.80 14.88
C ARG A 535 -12.60 -18.50 15.62
N VAL A 536 -11.83 -17.64 14.96
CA VAL A 536 -11.37 -16.33 15.45
C VAL A 536 -11.67 -15.30 14.37
N HIS A 537 -12.44 -14.26 14.69
CA HIS A 537 -12.80 -13.18 13.77
C HIS A 537 -12.07 -11.89 14.09
N TYR A 538 -11.52 -11.26 13.06
CA TYR A 538 -10.78 -10.01 13.15
C TYR A 538 -10.93 -9.18 11.88
N VAL A 539 -10.59 -7.90 11.93
CA VAL A 539 -10.64 -7.00 10.76
C VAL A 539 -9.32 -6.89 9.99
N ALA A 540 -8.22 -7.45 10.54
CA ALA A 540 -6.88 -7.30 9.98
C ALA A 540 -6.86 -7.60 8.47
N PRO A 541 -6.36 -6.68 7.62
CA PRO A 541 -6.55 -6.75 6.17
C PRO A 541 -5.87 -7.98 5.57
N THR A 542 -6.59 -8.67 4.69
CA THR A 542 -6.12 -9.85 3.96
C THR A 542 -6.66 -9.84 2.52
N GLU A 543 -5.83 -10.26 1.57
CA GLU A 543 -6.20 -10.55 0.18
C GLU A 543 -5.91 -12.02 -0.16
N GLY A 544 -6.42 -12.50 -1.30
CA GLY A 544 -6.08 -13.84 -1.82
C GLY A 544 -4.56 -14.02 -1.87
N GLY A 545 -4.05 -15.13 -1.35
CA GLY A 545 -2.60 -15.31 -1.09
C GLY A 545 -2.21 -15.22 0.39
N ASN A 546 -3.06 -14.66 1.27
CA ASN A 546 -2.89 -14.78 2.73
C ASN A 546 -3.34 -16.12 3.29
N SER A 547 -3.98 -16.98 2.50
CA SER A 547 -4.37 -18.32 2.93
C SER A 547 -3.17 -19.05 3.52
N GLY A 548 -3.23 -19.34 4.82
CA GLY A 548 -2.21 -20.04 5.58
C GLY A 548 -1.27 -19.11 6.36
N SER A 549 -1.54 -17.80 6.36
CA SER A 549 -0.76 -16.83 7.12
C SER A 549 -0.94 -17.02 8.63
N PRO A 550 0.14 -16.89 9.43
CA PRO A 550 0.04 -16.85 10.88
C PRO A 550 -0.67 -15.58 11.34
N VAL A 551 -1.58 -15.74 12.31
CA VAL A 551 -2.25 -14.66 13.04
C VAL A 551 -1.60 -14.56 14.41
N PHE A 552 -0.96 -13.43 14.69
CA PHE A 552 -0.20 -13.16 15.91
C PHE A 552 -1.02 -12.41 16.95
N ASP A 553 -0.71 -12.64 18.23
CA ASP A 553 -1.16 -11.77 19.32
C ASP A 553 -0.43 -10.41 19.33
N ASP A 554 -0.98 -9.45 20.08
CA ASP A 554 -0.41 -8.11 20.19
C ASP A 554 0.76 -7.98 21.16
N SER A 555 0.87 -8.91 22.11
CA SER A 555 1.79 -8.78 23.25
C SER A 555 3.17 -9.37 22.99
N GLY A 556 3.27 -10.44 22.19
CA GLY A 556 4.50 -11.24 22.12
C GLY A 556 4.81 -11.85 20.77
N TRP A 557 4.09 -11.49 19.69
CA TRP A 557 4.26 -12.11 18.38
C TRP A 557 4.14 -13.64 18.43
N ARG A 558 3.21 -14.15 19.25
CA ARG A 558 2.89 -15.57 19.31
C ARG A 558 1.73 -15.89 18.38
N VAL A 559 1.82 -17.00 17.64
CA VAL A 559 0.79 -17.38 16.68
C VAL A 559 -0.41 -17.98 17.41
N ILE A 560 -1.57 -17.32 17.30
CA ILE A 560 -2.82 -17.72 17.94
C ILE A 560 -3.81 -18.38 16.99
N ALA A 561 -3.76 -18.05 15.69
CA ALA A 561 -4.61 -18.68 14.68
C ALA A 561 -3.92 -18.83 13.31
N LEU A 562 -4.46 -19.71 12.46
CA LEU A 562 -4.15 -19.88 11.04
C LEU A 562 -5.21 -19.15 10.22
N HIS A 563 -4.85 -18.12 9.45
CA HIS A 563 -5.81 -17.46 8.57
C HIS A 563 -6.24 -18.40 7.43
N HIS A 564 -7.54 -18.50 7.15
CA HIS A 564 -8.05 -19.39 6.10
C HIS A 564 -9.12 -18.76 5.19
N LYS A 565 -9.84 -17.74 5.69
CA LYS A 565 -10.99 -17.18 4.96
C LYS A 565 -11.17 -15.69 5.22
N GLY A 566 -11.54 -14.94 4.18
CA GLY A 566 -11.96 -13.54 4.27
C GLY A 566 -13.40 -13.34 3.77
N GLY A 567 -14.19 -12.53 4.47
CA GLY A 567 -15.60 -12.29 4.14
C GLY A 567 -15.86 -10.87 3.63
N LYS A 568 -15.58 -10.60 2.34
CA LYS A 568 -15.91 -9.31 1.70
C LYS A 568 -17.41 -8.97 1.71
N PHE A 569 -18.28 -9.98 1.78
CA PHE A 569 -19.75 -9.85 1.86
C PHE A 569 -20.30 -10.03 3.29
N GLY A 570 -19.41 -10.08 4.29
CA GLY A 570 -19.74 -10.29 5.70
C GLY A 570 -19.65 -11.76 6.12
N MET A 571 -19.01 -12.01 7.26
CA MET A 571 -18.97 -13.30 7.94
C MET A 571 -20.13 -13.41 8.93
N PRO A 572 -20.78 -14.58 9.08
CA PRO A 572 -21.73 -14.83 10.16
C PRO A 572 -21.08 -14.52 11.51
N LYS A 573 -21.79 -13.85 12.43
CA LYS A 573 -21.22 -13.59 13.76
C LYS A 573 -21.00 -14.91 14.50
N LEU A 574 -19.92 -15.00 15.27
CA LEU A 574 -19.58 -16.19 16.05
C LEU A 574 -20.51 -16.35 17.26
N ASN A 575 -20.39 -17.48 17.95
CA ASN A 575 -21.06 -17.74 19.22
C ASN A 575 -22.61 -17.66 19.16
N GLY A 576 -23.20 -18.08 18.03
CA GLY A 576 -24.66 -18.08 17.83
C GLY A 576 -25.29 -16.68 17.70
N ALA A 577 -24.49 -15.62 17.61
CA ALA A 577 -25.01 -14.27 17.42
C ALA A 577 -25.63 -14.10 16.02
N SER A 578 -26.76 -13.42 15.94
CA SER A 578 -27.47 -13.20 14.68
C SER A 578 -26.79 -12.16 13.78
N GLY A 579 -26.86 -12.39 12.46
CA GLY A 579 -26.42 -11.47 11.42
C GLY A 579 -24.98 -11.72 10.93
N THR A 580 -24.46 -10.79 10.15
CA THR A 580 -23.10 -10.81 9.60
C THR A 580 -22.36 -9.52 9.94
N TYR A 581 -21.02 -9.53 9.86
CA TYR A 581 -20.19 -8.32 9.86
C TYR A 581 -19.00 -8.51 8.92
N ALA A 582 -18.38 -7.42 8.45
CA ALA A 582 -17.13 -7.51 7.71
C ALA A 582 -16.02 -8.05 8.64
N ALA A 583 -15.47 -9.22 8.29
CA ALA A 583 -14.39 -9.84 9.03
C ALA A 583 -13.60 -10.83 8.18
N ASN A 584 -12.39 -11.07 8.63
CA ASN A 584 -11.56 -12.20 8.27
C ASN A 584 -11.59 -13.23 9.40
N GLU A 585 -11.39 -14.50 9.04
CA GLU A 585 -11.50 -15.64 9.93
C GLU A 585 -10.19 -16.43 9.95
N GLY A 586 -9.78 -16.80 11.16
CA GLY A 586 -8.69 -17.72 11.41
C GLY A 586 -9.15 -18.88 12.30
N LEU A 587 -8.39 -19.97 12.26
CA LEU A 587 -8.63 -21.20 13.03
C LEU A 587 -7.60 -21.29 14.15
N ALA A 588 -8.05 -21.40 15.40
CA ALA A 588 -7.17 -21.29 16.56
C ALA A 588 -6.14 -22.43 16.61
N LEU A 589 -4.89 -22.09 16.93
CA LEU A 589 -3.79 -23.07 17.00
C LEU A 589 -4.02 -24.10 18.11
N SER A 590 -4.78 -23.76 19.16
CA SER A 590 -5.14 -24.71 20.22
C SER A 590 -5.91 -25.92 19.68
N THR A 591 -6.99 -25.69 18.92
CA THR A 591 -7.80 -26.78 18.37
C THR A 591 -7.08 -27.53 17.24
N ILE A 592 -6.23 -26.84 16.47
CA ILE A 592 -5.35 -27.50 15.49
C ILE A 592 -4.37 -28.44 16.20
N ALA A 593 -3.70 -27.99 17.25
CA ALA A 593 -2.77 -28.81 18.02
C ALA A 593 -3.46 -30.03 18.64
N ASP A 594 -4.67 -29.85 19.21
CA ASP A 594 -5.44 -30.97 19.76
C ASP A 594 -5.88 -31.98 18.70
N ALA A 595 -6.25 -31.51 17.50
CA ALA A 595 -6.59 -32.37 16.37
C ALA A 595 -5.37 -33.15 15.86
N VAL A 596 -4.20 -32.54 15.78
CA VAL A 596 -2.93 -33.21 15.43
C VAL A 596 -2.60 -34.30 16.45
N ARG A 597 -2.66 -33.98 17.75
CA ARG A 597 -2.42 -34.95 18.84
C ARG A 597 -3.40 -36.11 18.83
N SER A 598 -4.65 -35.86 18.46
CA SER A 598 -5.69 -36.89 18.42
C SER A 598 -5.61 -37.79 17.20
N ALA A 599 -5.09 -37.28 16.07
CA ALA A 599 -4.99 -38.03 14.82
C ALA A 599 -3.75 -38.94 14.75
N LEU A 600 -2.74 -38.69 15.60
CA LEU A 600 -1.44 -39.39 15.58
C LEU A 600 -1.16 -40.17 16.89
N ARG A 601 -2.18 -40.28 17.75
CA ARG A 601 -2.29 -41.30 18.80
C ARG A 601 -3.07 -42.49 18.25
#